data_AF-T5KK90-F1
#
_entry.id   AF-T5KK90-F1
#
_cell.length_a   1.000
_cell.length_b   1.000
_cell.length_c   1.000
_cell.angle_alpha   90.00
_cell.angle_beta   90.00
_cell.angle_gamma   90.00
#
_symmetry.space_group_name_H-M   'P 1'
#
loop_
_entity.id
_entity.type
_entity.pdbx_description
1 polymer ?
#
loop_
_entity_poly.entity_id
_entity_poly.type
_entity_poly.pdbx_seq_one_letter_code
_entity_poly.pdbx_strand_id
1 'polypeptide(L)'
;MSLRDLEQIQHDIVEPRTRALFAEIVKCYEGGAHRAALVSLWIAVIADLTAKIRHLAESGDGEAREVVSGLDKALANQSVSKVQEYERTILDVAEQRLSMLLPRERVELERLNEDRNLCAHPGYVDEVELFVPDAEAVRAHLIAAHRAVFSQRPLAGKRLLATLEAEIEGESWPSDAEYFLLRFLRPARNSVKANLTKVLIKHSLRPPDGSNRTARRARNSVAAISREAPALFEESLGAVLQAWETSASLGDSELIRAVGAYGAESVLWSVLPGTGRSRLDALLERCDVETLIDERFFVSGPPRDENLAAKYQQIVSELSVEQVGRAVRQSVQRRPFIDSLLARVESSASFRNAEENLRLIELCSASLELEDVVRLREAIQANARDQVRLAGGTEAILSSIYSAAPPSAEVAVEWRALADWLRRRGIESGDEYYLYEAFTDLVRGEG
;
A
#
# COMPACT_ATOMS: atom_id res chain seq x y z
N MET A 1 21.46 21.99 -11.29
CA MET A 1 21.66 20.54 -11.46
C MET A 1 23.16 20.31 -11.54
N SER A 2 23.76 19.54 -10.64
CA SER A 2 25.16 19.12 -10.79
C SER A 2 25.28 18.32 -12.09
N LEU A 3 26.29 18.62 -12.91
CA LEU A 3 26.73 17.73 -13.98
C LEU A 3 26.95 16.35 -13.34
N ARG A 4 26.17 15.34 -13.75
CA ARG A 4 26.42 13.97 -13.28
C ARG A 4 27.76 13.54 -13.85
N ASP A 5 28.59 13.00 -12.96
CA ASP A 5 29.85 12.38 -13.30
C ASP A 5 29.59 11.08 -14.08
N LEU A 6 30.33 10.88 -15.17
CA LEU A 6 30.24 9.65 -15.97
C LEU A 6 30.70 8.44 -15.14
N GLU A 7 31.60 8.64 -14.18
CA GLU A 7 32.03 7.61 -13.23
C GLU A 7 30.88 7.17 -12.32
N GLN A 8 30.08 8.12 -11.81
CA GLN A 8 28.90 7.80 -11.02
C GLN A 8 27.86 7.06 -11.86
N ILE A 9 27.64 7.49 -13.10
CA ILE A 9 26.73 6.81 -14.03
C ILE A 9 27.17 5.36 -14.23
N GLN A 10 28.47 5.11 -14.43
CA GLN A 10 29.01 3.76 -14.59
C GLN A 10 28.80 2.89 -13.34
N HIS A 11 28.93 3.47 -12.14
CA HIS A 11 28.67 2.76 -10.88
C HIS A 11 27.20 2.33 -10.73
N ASP A 12 26.28 3.18 -11.18
CA ASP A 12 24.83 2.95 -11.09
C ASP A 12 24.33 1.87 -12.08
N ILE A 13 25.14 1.44 -13.05
CA ILE A 13 24.78 0.38 -14.01
C ILE A 13 24.84 -0.98 -13.32
N VAL A 14 23.68 -1.64 -13.16
CA VAL A 14 23.57 -2.93 -12.46
C VAL A 14 24.16 -4.08 -13.27
N GLU A 15 23.86 -4.14 -14.57
CA GLU A 15 24.28 -5.24 -15.46
C GLU A 15 25.79 -5.19 -15.76
N PRO A 16 26.59 -6.20 -15.37
CA PRO A 16 28.04 -6.18 -15.53
C PRO A 16 28.50 -6.02 -16.99
N ARG A 17 27.81 -6.66 -17.94
CA ARG A 17 28.16 -6.56 -19.37
C ARG A 17 27.96 -5.14 -19.90
N THR A 18 26.83 -4.53 -19.56
CA THR A 18 26.53 -3.14 -19.89
C THR A 18 27.55 -2.19 -19.27
N ARG A 19 27.95 -2.44 -18.02
CA ARG A 19 28.97 -1.61 -17.35
C ARG A 19 30.32 -1.64 -18.06
N ALA A 20 30.73 -2.81 -18.56
CA ALA A 20 31.95 -2.95 -19.35
C ALA A 20 31.86 -2.18 -20.68
N LEU A 21 30.76 -2.33 -21.42
CA LEU A 21 30.52 -1.56 -22.64
C LEU A 21 30.50 -0.04 -22.38
N PHE A 22 29.87 0.38 -21.28
CA PHE A 22 29.82 1.80 -20.88
C PHE A 22 31.21 2.36 -20.61
N ALA A 23 32.11 1.59 -19.99
CA ALA A 23 33.50 2.01 -19.77
C ALA A 23 34.26 2.24 -21.09
N GLU A 24 34.01 1.43 -22.13
CA GLU A 24 34.57 1.63 -23.46
C GLU A 24 34.00 2.89 -24.13
N ILE A 25 32.68 3.10 -23.99
CA ILE A 25 32.01 4.29 -24.51
C ILE A 25 32.58 5.58 -23.89
N VAL A 26 32.80 5.59 -22.56
CA VAL A 26 33.40 6.73 -21.85
C VAL A 26 34.81 7.02 -22.37
N LYS A 27 35.65 6.00 -22.57
CA LYS A 27 36.99 6.18 -23.17
C LYS A 27 36.93 6.78 -24.57
N CYS A 28 35.99 6.32 -25.41
CA CYS A 28 35.77 6.89 -26.74
C CYS A 28 35.32 8.36 -26.66
N TYR A 29 34.43 8.68 -25.73
CA TYR A 29 33.94 10.03 -25.50
C TYR A 29 35.06 10.98 -25.05
N GLU A 30 35.81 10.60 -24.01
CA GLU A 30 36.91 11.39 -23.47
C GLU A 30 38.08 11.54 -24.45
N GLY A 31 38.30 10.53 -25.30
CA GLY A 31 39.28 10.58 -26.38
C GLY A 31 38.87 11.39 -27.61
N GLY A 32 37.69 12.03 -27.60
CA GLY A 32 37.17 12.81 -28.73
C GLY A 32 36.63 11.98 -29.90
N ALA A 33 36.56 10.65 -29.75
CA ALA A 33 36.03 9.73 -30.75
C ALA A 33 34.48 9.65 -30.68
N HIS A 34 33.81 10.79 -30.82
CA HIS A 34 32.37 10.94 -30.57
C HIS A 34 31.49 10.03 -31.44
N ARG A 35 31.85 9.84 -32.72
CA ARG A 35 31.14 8.91 -33.61
C ARG A 35 31.19 7.47 -33.08
N ALA A 36 32.38 7.03 -32.66
CA ALA A 36 32.57 5.69 -32.10
C ALA A 36 31.84 5.53 -30.76
N ALA A 37 31.81 6.59 -29.94
CA ALA A 37 31.06 6.62 -28.69
C ALA A 37 29.56 6.40 -28.93
N LEU A 38 28.92 7.10 -29.89
CA LEU A 38 27.50 6.91 -30.19
C LEU A 38 27.18 5.51 -30.75
N VAL A 39 28.01 5.02 -31.67
CA VAL A 39 27.83 3.66 -32.22
C VAL A 39 27.88 2.62 -31.11
N SER A 40 28.88 2.73 -30.23
CA SER A 40 29.05 1.82 -29.10
C SER A 40 27.92 1.96 -28.07
N LEU A 41 27.43 3.19 -27.84
CA LEU A 41 26.31 3.46 -26.94
C LEU A 41 25.03 2.77 -27.38
N TRP A 42 24.71 2.82 -28.68
CA TRP A 42 23.54 2.13 -29.20
C TRP A 42 23.65 0.60 -29.04
N ILE A 43 24.83 0.04 -29.27
CA ILE A 43 25.10 -1.39 -29.03
C ILE A 43 24.86 -1.75 -27.57
N ALA A 44 25.33 -0.93 -26.63
CA ALA A 44 25.10 -1.13 -25.20
C ALA A 44 23.62 -1.05 -24.83
N VAL A 45 22.85 -0.13 -25.42
CA VAL A 45 21.38 -0.03 -25.24
C VAL A 45 20.68 -1.31 -25.65
N ILE A 46 20.97 -1.84 -26.86
CA ILE A 46 20.38 -3.09 -27.34
C ILE A 46 20.77 -4.24 -26.41
N ALA A 47 22.06 -4.38 -26.10
CA ALA A 47 22.56 -5.46 -25.26
C ALA A 47 21.90 -5.49 -23.87
N ASP A 48 21.75 -4.33 -23.24
CA ASP A 48 21.13 -4.19 -21.93
C ASP A 48 19.63 -4.49 -21.98
N LEU A 49 18.91 -3.94 -22.96
CA LEU A 49 17.49 -4.26 -23.17
C LEU A 49 17.31 -5.77 -23.40
N THR A 50 18.11 -6.39 -24.27
CA THR A 50 18.06 -7.85 -24.49
C THR A 50 18.34 -8.63 -23.22
N ALA A 51 19.35 -8.25 -22.42
CA ALA A 51 19.66 -8.90 -21.15
C ALA A 51 18.46 -8.84 -20.19
N LYS A 52 17.79 -7.69 -20.10
CA LYS A 52 16.59 -7.53 -19.28
C LYS A 52 15.41 -8.34 -19.80
N ILE A 53 15.19 -8.41 -21.11
CA ILE A 53 14.14 -9.25 -21.70
C ILE A 53 14.42 -10.73 -21.41
N ARG A 54 15.68 -11.17 -21.49
CA ARG A 54 16.08 -12.54 -21.09
C ARG A 54 15.78 -12.81 -19.62
N HIS A 55 16.14 -11.89 -18.73
CA HIS A 55 15.83 -12.01 -17.32
C HIS A 55 14.31 -12.12 -17.06
N LEU A 56 13.49 -11.33 -17.76
CA LEU A 56 12.04 -11.42 -17.69
C LEU A 56 11.53 -12.79 -18.18
N ALA A 57 12.08 -13.31 -19.27
CA ALA A 57 11.72 -14.62 -19.81
C ALA A 57 12.07 -15.76 -18.84
N GLU A 58 13.27 -15.75 -18.26
CA GLU A 58 13.73 -16.70 -17.24
C GLU A 58 12.88 -16.65 -15.97
N SER A 59 12.48 -15.43 -15.62
CA SER A 59 11.59 -15.20 -14.49
C SER A 59 10.19 -15.78 -14.74
N GLY A 60 9.78 -15.95 -16.00
CA GLY A 60 8.50 -16.57 -16.40
C GLY A 60 7.53 -15.64 -17.14
N ASP A 61 7.99 -14.49 -17.63
CA ASP A 61 7.17 -13.61 -18.48
C ASP A 61 6.98 -14.24 -19.89
N GLY A 62 5.73 -14.52 -20.25
CA GLY A 62 5.39 -15.18 -21.51
C GLY A 62 5.70 -14.34 -22.74
N GLU A 63 5.41 -13.03 -22.70
CA GLU A 63 5.68 -12.12 -23.82
C GLU A 63 7.20 -11.98 -24.02
N ALA A 64 7.97 -11.83 -22.95
CA ALA A 64 9.43 -11.78 -23.01
C ALA A 64 10.01 -13.11 -23.55
N ARG A 65 9.43 -14.25 -23.15
CA ARG A 65 9.85 -15.58 -23.63
C ARG A 65 9.61 -15.76 -25.12
N GLU A 66 8.50 -15.24 -25.65
CA GLU A 66 8.26 -15.23 -27.10
C GLU A 66 9.31 -14.40 -27.84
N VAL A 67 9.61 -13.20 -27.34
CA VAL A 67 10.60 -12.29 -27.94
C VAL A 67 11.99 -12.94 -27.99
N VAL A 68 12.45 -13.49 -26.86
CA VAL A 68 13.78 -14.14 -26.76
C VAL A 68 13.84 -15.41 -27.59
N SER A 69 12.77 -16.22 -27.60
CA SER A 69 12.69 -17.42 -28.45
C SER A 69 12.77 -17.06 -29.94
N GLY A 70 12.16 -15.95 -30.35
CA GLY A 70 12.28 -15.42 -31.71
C GLY A 70 13.72 -15.06 -32.07
N LEU A 71 14.40 -14.32 -31.19
CA LEU A 71 15.82 -13.96 -31.37
C LEU A 71 16.74 -15.19 -31.40
N ASP A 72 16.58 -16.12 -30.45
CA ASP A 72 17.40 -17.33 -30.36
C ASP A 72 17.25 -18.21 -31.61
N LYS A 73 16.02 -18.35 -32.14
CA LYS A 73 15.78 -19.04 -33.42
C LYS A 73 16.43 -18.31 -34.59
N ALA A 74 16.41 -16.98 -34.63
CA ALA A 74 17.05 -16.21 -35.67
C ALA A 74 18.58 -16.39 -35.66
N LEU A 75 19.18 -16.36 -34.47
CA LEU A 75 20.62 -16.61 -34.27
C LEU A 75 21.00 -18.04 -34.65
N ALA A 76 20.25 -19.05 -34.20
CA ALA A 76 20.51 -20.46 -34.51
C ALA A 76 20.44 -20.74 -36.02
N ASN A 77 19.51 -20.09 -36.72
CA ASN A 77 19.34 -20.22 -38.17
C ASN A 77 20.22 -19.25 -38.99
N GLN A 78 21.09 -18.46 -38.34
CA GLN A 78 21.93 -17.43 -38.98
C GLN A 78 21.13 -16.46 -39.87
N SER A 79 19.89 -16.15 -39.48
CA SER A 79 18.98 -15.32 -40.26
C SER A 79 19.28 -13.83 -39.99
N VAL A 80 20.23 -13.28 -40.74
CA VAL A 80 20.69 -11.87 -40.59
C VAL A 80 19.52 -10.88 -40.65
N SER A 81 18.58 -11.06 -41.58
CA SER A 81 17.42 -10.18 -41.72
C SER A 81 16.54 -10.12 -40.47
N LYS A 82 16.35 -11.25 -39.78
CA LYS A 82 15.56 -11.32 -38.55
C LYS A 82 16.27 -10.73 -37.35
N VAL A 83 17.60 -10.88 -37.27
CA VAL A 83 18.41 -10.21 -36.23
C VAL A 83 18.34 -8.69 -36.41
N GLN A 84 18.46 -8.21 -37.65
CA GLN A 84 18.29 -6.77 -37.96
C GLN A 84 16.86 -6.27 -37.68
N GLU A 85 15.85 -7.09 -37.95
CA GLU A 85 14.46 -6.77 -37.60
C GLU A 85 14.26 -6.65 -36.09
N TYR A 86 14.87 -7.53 -35.29
CA TYR A 86 14.88 -7.43 -33.84
C TYR A 86 15.50 -6.10 -33.37
N GLU A 87 16.67 -5.73 -33.90
CA GLU A 87 17.32 -4.45 -33.54
C GLU A 87 16.45 -3.23 -33.89
N ARG A 88 15.73 -3.27 -35.02
CA ARG A 88 14.84 -2.18 -35.44
C ARG A 88 13.60 -2.05 -34.56
N THR A 89 13.10 -3.16 -34.02
CA THR A 89 11.81 -3.22 -33.31
C THR A 89 11.95 -3.29 -31.79
N ILE A 90 13.17 -3.43 -31.25
CA ILE A 90 13.39 -3.63 -29.82
C ILE A 90 12.84 -2.50 -28.95
N LEU A 91 12.89 -1.25 -29.42
CA LEU A 91 12.33 -0.11 -28.68
C LEU A 91 10.81 -0.18 -28.60
N ASP A 92 10.14 -0.56 -29.68
CA ASP A 92 8.67 -0.74 -29.71
C ASP A 92 8.25 -1.91 -28.83
N VAL A 93 8.98 -3.02 -28.88
CA VAL A 93 8.75 -4.18 -27.99
C VAL A 93 8.92 -3.78 -26.53
N ALA A 94 10.00 -3.04 -26.22
CA ALA A 94 10.28 -2.59 -24.86
C ALA A 94 9.23 -1.61 -24.33
N GLU A 95 8.70 -0.70 -25.14
CA GLU A 95 7.61 0.20 -24.74
C GLU A 95 6.25 -0.52 -24.68
N GLN A 96 5.80 -1.07 -25.81
CA GLN A 96 4.39 -1.41 -26.02
C GLN A 96 4.02 -2.79 -25.45
N ARG A 97 4.92 -3.77 -25.58
CA ARG A 97 4.67 -5.15 -25.14
C ARG A 97 5.05 -5.32 -23.67
N LEU A 98 6.28 -4.91 -23.34
CA LEU A 98 6.90 -5.19 -22.04
C LEU A 98 6.83 -4.04 -21.03
N SER A 99 6.44 -2.83 -21.46
CA SER A 99 6.34 -1.63 -20.61
C SER A 99 7.63 -1.32 -19.83
N MET A 100 8.77 -1.61 -20.44
CA MET A 100 10.12 -1.34 -19.96
C MET A 100 10.57 0.08 -20.30
N LEU A 101 9.94 0.75 -21.27
CA LEU A 101 10.22 2.13 -21.64
C LEU A 101 8.96 2.99 -21.54
N LEU A 102 9.12 4.25 -21.13
CA LEU A 102 8.09 5.27 -21.26
C LEU A 102 8.08 5.84 -22.70
N PRO A 103 6.95 6.40 -23.17
CA PRO A 103 6.88 6.97 -24.53
C PRO A 103 7.95 8.04 -24.80
N ARG A 104 8.21 8.91 -23.82
CA ARG A 104 9.27 9.92 -23.91
C ARG A 104 10.66 9.30 -24.01
N GLU A 105 10.93 8.23 -23.24
CA GLU A 105 12.22 7.55 -23.25
C GLU A 105 12.45 6.84 -24.59
N ARG A 106 11.40 6.27 -25.19
CA ARG A 106 11.47 5.71 -26.54
C ARG A 106 11.92 6.78 -27.55
N VAL A 107 11.29 7.94 -27.55
CA VAL A 107 11.64 9.06 -28.45
C VAL A 107 13.10 9.50 -28.27
N GLU A 108 13.61 9.55 -27.04
CA GLU A 108 15.01 9.89 -26.78
C GLU A 108 15.98 8.83 -27.31
N LEU A 109 15.64 7.54 -27.20
CA LEU A 109 16.45 6.44 -27.74
C LEU A 109 16.34 6.31 -29.27
N GLU A 110 15.21 6.69 -29.86
CA GLU A 110 15.05 6.77 -31.32
C GLU A 110 16.03 7.80 -31.91
N ARG A 111 16.15 8.99 -31.29
CA ARG A 111 17.13 10.01 -31.70
C ARG A 111 18.57 9.50 -31.61
N LEU A 112 18.90 8.75 -30.56
CA LEU A 112 20.22 8.09 -30.46
C LEU A 112 20.44 7.14 -31.65
N ASN A 113 19.45 6.34 -32.02
CA ASN A 113 19.57 5.43 -33.16
C ASN A 113 19.71 6.18 -34.50
N GLU A 114 18.99 7.29 -34.67
CA GLU A 114 19.11 8.17 -35.84
C GLU A 114 20.53 8.75 -35.95
N ASP A 115 21.05 9.36 -34.89
CA ASP A 115 22.41 9.92 -34.86
C ASP A 115 23.47 8.82 -35.03
N ARG A 116 23.22 7.63 -34.47
CA ARG A 116 24.07 6.45 -34.69
C ARG A 116 24.11 6.09 -36.17
N ASN A 117 22.98 6.11 -36.86
CA ASN A 117 22.93 5.75 -38.28
C ASN A 117 23.73 6.75 -39.13
N LEU A 118 23.64 8.04 -38.83
CA LEU A 118 24.48 9.08 -39.46
C LEU A 118 25.97 8.85 -39.18
N CYS A 119 26.31 8.44 -37.94
CA CYS A 119 27.68 8.10 -37.58
C CYS A 119 28.19 6.84 -38.29
N ALA A 120 27.38 5.79 -38.41
CA ALA A 120 27.81 4.49 -38.97
C ALA A 120 27.82 4.47 -40.50
N HIS A 121 26.96 5.26 -41.14
CA HIS A 121 26.76 5.26 -42.59
C HIS A 121 26.91 6.68 -43.18
N PRO A 122 28.15 7.15 -43.37
CA PRO A 122 28.39 8.53 -43.77
C PRO A 122 27.89 8.91 -45.17
N GLY A 123 27.69 7.94 -46.06
CA GLY A 123 27.29 8.18 -47.45
C GLY A 123 25.84 8.60 -47.70
N TYR A 124 25.06 8.89 -46.65
CA TYR A 124 23.64 9.26 -46.78
C TYR A 124 23.34 10.76 -46.59
N VAL A 125 24.33 11.58 -46.21
CA VAL A 125 24.14 13.02 -45.92
C VAL A 125 24.83 13.90 -46.96
N ASP A 126 26.11 13.66 -47.23
CA ASP A 126 26.91 14.32 -48.26
C ASP A 126 28.15 13.44 -48.55
N GLU A 127 28.60 13.30 -49.81
CA GLU A 127 29.75 12.41 -50.14
C GLU A 127 31.09 12.91 -49.57
N VAL A 128 31.14 14.17 -49.11
CA VAL A 128 32.37 14.87 -48.73
C VAL A 128 32.53 15.06 -47.22
N GLU A 129 31.44 15.16 -46.45
CA GLU A 129 31.50 15.53 -45.03
C GLU A 129 30.88 14.45 -44.12
N LEU A 130 31.68 13.94 -43.19
CA LEU A 130 31.24 12.97 -42.19
C LEU A 130 30.45 13.69 -41.09
N PHE A 131 29.27 13.17 -40.73
CA PHE A 131 28.58 13.64 -39.53
C PHE A 131 29.43 13.34 -38.28
N VAL A 132 29.82 14.39 -37.56
CA VAL A 132 30.53 14.32 -36.28
C VAL A 132 29.68 15.02 -35.23
N PRO A 133 29.13 14.30 -34.24
CA PRO A 133 28.35 14.92 -33.18
C PRO A 133 29.25 15.68 -32.20
N ASP A 134 28.72 16.77 -31.65
CA ASP A 134 29.36 17.52 -30.58
C ASP A 134 29.42 16.71 -29.27
N ALA A 135 30.41 17.01 -28.42
CA ALA A 135 30.57 16.34 -27.13
C ALA A 135 29.30 16.45 -26.25
N GLU A 136 28.61 17.59 -26.27
CA GLU A 136 27.38 17.77 -25.50
C GLU A 136 26.21 16.92 -26.03
N ALA A 137 26.15 16.70 -27.35
CA ALA A 137 25.15 15.81 -27.96
C ALA A 137 25.40 14.35 -27.53
N VAL A 138 26.66 13.89 -27.56
CA VAL A 138 27.02 12.56 -27.05
C VAL A 138 26.68 12.42 -25.57
N ARG A 139 26.98 13.44 -24.77
CA ARG A 139 26.67 13.43 -23.34
C ARG A 139 25.17 13.36 -23.06
N ALA A 140 24.35 14.09 -23.82
CA ALA A 140 22.91 14.03 -23.70
C ALA A 140 22.38 12.61 -23.96
N HIS A 141 22.90 11.94 -24.99
CA HIS A 141 22.58 10.55 -25.29
C HIS A 141 23.01 9.58 -24.19
N LEU A 142 24.20 9.75 -23.63
CA LEU A 142 24.69 8.93 -22.51
C LEU A 142 23.74 9.01 -21.31
N ILE A 143 23.31 10.22 -20.95
CA ILE A 143 22.40 10.45 -19.83
C ILE A 143 21.02 9.86 -20.13
N ALA A 144 20.50 10.04 -21.35
CA ALA A 144 19.22 9.48 -21.77
C ALA A 144 19.22 7.95 -21.71
N ALA A 145 20.25 7.30 -22.29
CA ALA A 145 20.43 5.85 -22.26
C ALA A 145 20.56 5.31 -20.83
N HIS A 146 21.35 5.97 -19.98
CA HIS A 146 21.47 5.57 -18.58
C HIS A 146 20.15 5.66 -17.83
N ARG A 147 19.41 6.77 -17.97
CA ARG A 147 18.13 6.97 -17.29
C ARG A 147 17.06 6.00 -17.76
N ALA A 148 16.91 5.84 -19.07
CA ALA A 148 15.86 5.03 -19.68
C ALA A 148 16.14 3.52 -19.58
N VAL A 149 17.42 3.15 -19.65
CA VAL A 149 17.87 1.76 -19.77
C VAL A 149 18.78 1.43 -18.59
N PHE A 150 20.04 1.83 -18.57
CA PHE A 150 21.06 1.18 -17.71
C PHE A 150 20.81 1.20 -16.19
N SER A 151 20.18 2.26 -15.66
CA SER A 151 19.82 2.38 -14.24
C SER A 151 18.58 1.57 -13.83
N GLN A 152 17.88 1.01 -14.80
CA GLN A 152 16.54 0.43 -14.60
C GLN A 152 16.66 -1.07 -14.38
N ARG A 153 15.87 -1.61 -13.44
CA ARG A 153 15.83 -3.06 -13.18
C ARG A 153 15.04 -3.80 -14.28
N PRO A 154 15.32 -5.11 -14.50
CA PRO A 154 14.52 -5.97 -15.37
C PRO A 154 13.16 -6.32 -14.73
N LEU A 155 12.29 -5.32 -14.54
CA LEU A 155 10.96 -5.50 -13.95
C LEU A 155 9.88 -5.16 -14.98
N ALA A 156 9.13 -6.16 -15.42
CA ALA A 156 7.92 -5.96 -16.21
C ALA A 156 6.77 -5.55 -15.28
N GLY A 157 6.15 -4.40 -15.55
CA GLY A 157 5.06 -3.88 -14.72
C GLY A 157 3.90 -4.87 -14.56
N LYS A 158 3.53 -5.57 -15.64
CA LYS A 158 2.46 -6.60 -15.63
C LYS A 158 2.77 -7.76 -14.67
N ARG A 159 4.01 -8.25 -14.69
CA ARG A 159 4.46 -9.34 -13.81
C ARG A 159 4.51 -8.91 -12.36
N LEU A 160 4.97 -7.69 -12.08
CA LEU A 160 5.00 -7.16 -10.71
C LEU A 160 3.58 -7.05 -10.14
N LEU A 161 2.60 -6.64 -10.95
CA LEU A 161 1.18 -6.64 -10.59
C LEU A 161 0.67 -8.06 -10.31
N ALA A 162 0.91 -9.02 -11.21
CA ALA A 162 0.50 -10.41 -11.00
C ALA A 162 1.14 -11.02 -9.72
N THR A 163 2.39 -10.65 -9.43
CA THR A 163 3.08 -11.06 -8.20
C THR A 163 2.42 -10.46 -6.96
N LEU A 164 2.05 -9.17 -7.02
CA LEU A 164 1.32 -8.51 -5.94
C LEU A 164 -0.03 -9.19 -5.69
N GLU A 165 -0.79 -9.47 -6.74
CA GLU A 165 -2.11 -10.12 -6.65
C GLU A 165 -2.01 -11.52 -6.03
N ALA A 166 -1.04 -12.34 -6.46
CA ALA A 166 -0.82 -13.66 -5.87
C ALA A 166 -0.37 -13.59 -4.41
N GLU A 167 0.56 -12.70 -4.07
CA GLU A 167 1.12 -12.62 -2.72
C GLU A 167 0.15 -11.99 -1.71
N ILE A 168 -0.65 -11.00 -2.10
CA ILE A 168 -1.57 -10.32 -1.18
C ILE A 168 -2.69 -11.24 -0.69
N GLU A 169 -3.02 -12.28 -1.47
CA GLU A 169 -3.97 -13.32 -1.11
C GLU A 169 -3.33 -14.44 -0.27
N GLY A 170 -2.03 -14.69 -0.46
CA GLY A 170 -1.28 -15.75 0.19
C GLY A 170 -1.17 -15.64 1.72
N GLU A 171 -0.96 -16.77 2.39
CA GLU A 171 -0.78 -16.81 3.85
C GLU A 171 0.48 -16.07 4.31
N SER A 172 1.52 -16.03 3.47
CA SER A 172 2.82 -15.42 3.77
C SER A 172 2.87 -13.90 3.69
N TRP A 173 1.76 -13.21 3.35
CA TRP A 173 1.74 -11.75 3.28
C TRP A 173 2.03 -11.13 4.66
N PRO A 174 3.13 -10.36 4.81
CA PRO A 174 3.50 -9.77 6.10
C PRO A 174 2.46 -8.76 6.60
N SER A 175 2.32 -8.66 7.93
CA SER A 175 1.48 -7.64 8.57
C SER A 175 2.07 -6.24 8.48
N ASP A 176 3.39 -6.14 8.30
CA ASP A 176 4.12 -4.89 8.17
C ASP A 176 3.93 -4.28 6.77
N ALA A 177 3.46 -3.04 6.73
CA ALA A 177 3.25 -2.32 5.49
C ALA A 177 4.58 -1.93 4.79
N GLU A 178 5.70 -1.92 5.51
CA GLU A 178 7.02 -1.63 4.94
C GLU A 178 7.45 -2.69 3.90
N TYR A 179 6.99 -3.95 4.09
CA TYR A 179 7.20 -5.01 3.09
C TYR A 179 6.68 -4.60 1.71
N PHE A 180 5.46 -4.06 1.65
CA PHE A 180 4.86 -3.63 0.39
C PHE A 180 5.69 -2.51 -0.26
N LEU A 181 6.10 -1.53 0.55
CA LEU A 181 6.88 -0.38 0.07
C LEU A 181 8.22 -0.82 -0.53
N LEU A 182 8.95 -1.70 0.15
CA LEU A 182 10.26 -2.18 -0.29
C LEU A 182 10.19 -3.15 -1.47
N ARG A 183 9.21 -4.06 -1.48
CA ARG A 183 9.10 -5.10 -2.51
C ARG A 183 8.45 -4.60 -3.80
N PHE A 184 7.43 -3.75 -3.69
CA PHE A 184 6.60 -3.37 -4.84
C PHE A 184 6.70 -1.89 -5.17
N LEU A 185 6.50 -0.98 -4.20
CA LEU A 185 6.32 0.44 -4.51
C LEU A 185 7.64 1.13 -4.90
N ARG A 186 8.64 1.17 -4.02
CA ARG A 186 9.89 1.92 -4.21
C ARG A 186 10.70 1.48 -5.43
N PRO A 187 10.81 0.16 -5.76
CA PRO A 187 11.53 -0.29 -6.94
C PRO A 187 10.78 -0.02 -8.26
N ALA A 188 9.48 0.28 -8.22
CA ALA A 188 8.67 0.43 -9.42
C ALA A 188 8.81 1.82 -10.07
N ARG A 189 8.61 1.87 -11.39
CA ARG A 189 8.49 3.13 -12.14
C ARG A 189 7.16 3.82 -11.83
N ASN A 190 7.06 5.14 -12.07
CA ASN A 190 5.85 5.91 -11.75
C ASN A 190 4.56 5.34 -12.38
N SER A 191 4.60 4.89 -13.64
CA SER A 191 3.46 4.24 -14.30
C SER A 191 3.04 2.95 -13.60
N VAL A 192 4.01 2.14 -13.17
CA VAL A 192 3.75 0.89 -12.43
C VAL A 192 3.26 1.18 -11.02
N LYS A 193 3.83 2.16 -10.32
CA LYS A 193 3.34 2.64 -9.01
C LYS A 193 1.87 3.04 -9.08
N ALA A 194 1.47 3.78 -10.11
CA ALA A 194 0.07 4.16 -10.32
C ALA A 194 -0.83 2.92 -10.52
N ASN A 195 -0.40 1.95 -11.32
CA ASN A 195 -1.18 0.72 -11.52
C ASN A 195 -1.28 -0.14 -10.26
N LEU A 196 -0.18 -0.30 -9.50
CA LEU A 196 -0.19 -1.00 -8.21
C LEU A 196 -1.17 -0.34 -7.24
N THR A 197 -1.11 0.99 -7.14
CA THR A 197 -2.01 1.78 -6.28
C THR A 197 -3.47 1.58 -6.69
N LYS A 198 -3.78 1.67 -8.00
CA LYS A 198 -5.13 1.45 -8.52
C LYS A 198 -5.64 0.04 -8.23
N VAL A 199 -4.81 -1.00 -8.39
CA VAL A 199 -5.20 -2.38 -8.06
C VAL A 199 -5.50 -2.53 -6.57
N LEU A 200 -4.65 -1.98 -5.69
CA LEU A 200 -4.89 -2.03 -4.25
C LEU A 200 -6.14 -1.26 -3.84
N ILE A 201 -6.40 -0.09 -4.43
CA ILE A 201 -7.64 0.65 -4.22
C ILE A 201 -8.82 -0.22 -4.66
N LYS A 202 -8.79 -0.82 -5.84
CA LYS A 202 -9.87 -1.74 -6.28
C LYS A 202 -10.04 -2.90 -5.31
N HIS A 203 -8.98 -3.58 -4.88
CA HIS A 203 -9.07 -4.70 -3.93
C HIS A 203 -9.56 -4.27 -2.54
N SER A 204 -9.31 -3.03 -2.14
CA SER A 204 -9.83 -2.49 -0.88
C SER A 204 -11.35 -2.29 -0.91
N LEU A 205 -11.90 -1.97 -2.08
CA LEU A 205 -13.32 -1.63 -2.30
C LEU A 205 -14.14 -2.79 -2.89
N ARG A 206 -13.51 -3.67 -3.65
CA ARG A 206 -14.08 -4.86 -4.27
C ARG A 206 -13.00 -5.94 -4.31
N PRO A 207 -12.74 -6.62 -3.17
CA PRO A 207 -11.73 -7.67 -3.11
C PRO A 207 -12.11 -8.88 -3.98
N PRO A 208 -11.13 -9.58 -4.58
CA PRO A 208 -11.34 -10.88 -5.20
C PRO A 208 -12.03 -11.85 -4.23
N ASP A 209 -13.01 -12.60 -4.73
CA ASP A 209 -13.82 -13.56 -3.99
C ASP A 209 -14.49 -13.01 -2.71
N GLY A 210 -14.65 -11.69 -2.59
CA GLY A 210 -15.19 -11.06 -1.39
C GLY A 210 -14.25 -11.13 -0.16
N SER A 211 -12.96 -11.46 -0.36
CA SER A 211 -12.01 -11.67 0.73
C SER A 211 -11.73 -10.39 1.54
N ASN A 212 -12.33 -10.30 2.72
CA ASN A 212 -12.09 -9.19 3.64
C ASN A 212 -10.65 -9.15 4.17
N ARG A 213 -9.94 -10.29 4.15
CA ARG A 213 -8.50 -10.34 4.44
C ARG A 213 -7.70 -9.60 3.37
N THR A 214 -7.99 -9.86 2.10
CA THR A 214 -7.36 -9.18 0.97
C THR A 214 -7.70 -7.68 0.98
N ALA A 215 -8.96 -7.32 1.22
CA ALA A 215 -9.35 -5.92 1.34
C ALA A 215 -8.59 -5.18 2.45
N ARG A 216 -8.42 -5.81 3.63
CA ARG A 216 -7.64 -5.24 4.73
C ARG A 216 -6.17 -5.04 4.36
N ARG A 217 -5.53 -6.05 3.76
CA ARG A 217 -4.13 -5.97 3.31
C ARG A 217 -3.94 -4.88 2.26
N ALA A 218 -4.90 -4.76 1.35
CA ALA A 218 -4.90 -3.73 0.33
C ALA A 218 -5.03 -2.32 0.94
N ARG A 219 -5.97 -2.12 1.87
CA ARG A 219 -6.10 -0.86 2.63
C ARG A 219 -4.82 -0.49 3.37
N ASN A 220 -4.19 -1.43 4.08
CA ASN A 220 -2.95 -1.17 4.79
C ASN A 220 -1.82 -0.74 3.85
N SER A 221 -1.76 -1.34 2.66
CA SER A 221 -0.80 -0.96 1.62
C SER A 221 -1.09 0.43 1.06
N VAL A 222 -2.36 0.77 0.81
CA VAL A 222 -2.77 2.11 0.37
C VAL A 222 -2.51 3.16 1.45
N ALA A 223 -2.74 2.85 2.72
CA ALA A 223 -2.41 3.74 3.84
C ALA A 223 -0.89 3.98 3.98
N ALA A 224 -0.05 3.07 3.50
CA ALA A 224 1.39 3.31 3.39
C ALA A 224 1.72 4.22 2.19
N ILE A 225 1.03 4.03 1.06
CA ILE A 225 1.15 4.90 -0.12
C ILE A 225 0.70 6.32 0.20
N SER A 226 -0.41 6.52 0.92
CA SER A 226 -0.91 7.86 1.25
C SER A 226 0.08 8.66 2.10
N ARG A 227 0.89 7.99 2.93
CA ARG A 227 1.96 8.60 3.73
C ARG A 227 3.23 8.88 2.92
N GLU A 228 3.66 7.95 2.06
CA GLU A 228 4.92 8.09 1.30
C GLU A 228 4.78 8.91 0.01
N ALA A 229 3.63 8.82 -0.66
CA ALA A 229 3.33 9.47 -1.93
C ALA A 229 1.87 9.95 -2.00
N PRO A 230 1.49 11.02 -1.26
CA PRO A 230 0.10 11.51 -1.18
C PRO A 230 -0.53 11.83 -2.54
N ALA A 231 0.21 12.49 -3.43
CA ALA A 231 -0.28 12.84 -4.76
C ALA A 231 -0.61 11.60 -5.61
N LEU A 232 0.20 10.55 -5.51
CA LEU A 232 -0.05 9.28 -6.22
C LEU A 232 -1.35 8.63 -5.74
N PHE A 233 -1.61 8.67 -4.42
CA PHE A 233 -2.84 8.17 -3.83
C PHE A 233 -4.06 8.95 -4.33
N GLU A 234 -4.02 10.28 -4.26
CA GLU A 234 -5.10 11.16 -4.72
C GLU A 234 -5.44 10.94 -6.20
N GLU A 235 -4.42 10.99 -7.07
CA GLU A 235 -4.60 10.77 -8.51
C GLU A 235 -5.16 9.37 -8.81
N SER A 236 -4.68 8.34 -8.10
CA SER A 236 -5.12 6.95 -8.32
C SER A 236 -6.53 6.69 -7.81
N LEU A 237 -6.89 7.23 -6.64
CA LEU A 237 -8.23 7.11 -6.07
C LEU A 237 -9.27 7.81 -6.94
N GLY A 238 -9.00 9.06 -7.32
CA GLY A 238 -9.87 9.80 -8.23
C GLY A 238 -10.05 9.09 -9.57
N ALA A 239 -8.96 8.58 -10.16
CA ALA A 239 -9.04 7.83 -11.41
C ALA A 239 -9.89 6.54 -11.29
N VAL A 240 -9.81 5.79 -10.18
CA VAL A 240 -10.62 4.58 -9.97
C VAL A 240 -12.09 4.94 -9.78
N LEU A 241 -12.40 5.89 -8.90
CA LEU A 241 -13.79 6.27 -8.61
C LEU A 241 -14.48 6.89 -9.82
N GLN A 242 -13.79 7.77 -10.56
CA GLN A 242 -14.34 8.36 -11.79
C GLN A 242 -14.57 7.32 -12.88
N ALA A 243 -13.65 6.37 -13.05
CA ALA A 243 -13.81 5.29 -14.03
C ALA A 243 -15.01 4.40 -13.68
N TRP A 244 -15.16 4.01 -12.41
CA TRP A 244 -16.28 3.20 -11.93
C TRP A 244 -17.61 3.95 -12.01
N GLU A 245 -17.65 5.24 -11.71
CA GLU A 245 -18.86 6.04 -11.89
C GLU A 245 -19.28 6.08 -13.37
N THR A 246 -18.33 6.36 -14.26
CA THR A 246 -18.59 6.45 -15.71
C THR A 246 -19.04 5.10 -16.31
N SER A 247 -18.50 3.98 -15.82
CA SER A 247 -18.87 2.64 -16.27
C SER A 247 -20.05 2.03 -15.50
N ALA A 248 -20.78 2.82 -14.70
CA ALA A 248 -21.86 2.36 -13.82
C ALA A 248 -21.46 1.18 -12.91
N SER A 249 -20.18 1.10 -12.57
CA SER A 249 -19.56 0.07 -11.73
C SER A 249 -19.32 0.53 -10.29
N LEU A 250 -19.56 1.81 -9.97
CA LEU A 250 -19.53 2.31 -8.59
C LEU A 250 -20.88 1.98 -7.92
N GLY A 251 -21.00 0.77 -7.38
CA GLY A 251 -22.21 0.29 -6.71
C GLY A 251 -22.30 0.74 -5.25
N ASP A 252 -23.37 0.34 -4.59
CA ASP A 252 -23.65 0.74 -3.20
C ASP A 252 -22.64 0.13 -2.23
N SER A 253 -22.27 -1.15 -2.42
CA SER A 253 -21.19 -1.81 -1.67
C SER A 253 -19.85 -1.09 -1.83
N GLU A 254 -19.50 -0.65 -3.04
CA GLU A 254 -18.25 0.09 -3.26
C GLU A 254 -18.26 1.47 -2.61
N LEU A 255 -19.40 2.16 -2.61
CA LEU A 255 -19.56 3.44 -1.92
C LEU A 255 -19.38 3.26 -0.40
N ILE A 256 -20.04 2.27 0.20
CA ILE A 256 -19.90 1.98 1.64
C ILE A 256 -18.46 1.60 1.97
N ARG A 257 -17.84 0.72 1.19
CA ARG A 257 -16.45 0.32 1.37
C ARG A 257 -15.47 1.48 1.17
N ALA A 258 -15.78 2.44 0.29
CA ALA A 258 -14.94 3.62 0.09
C ALA A 258 -14.92 4.49 1.35
N VAL A 259 -16.08 4.70 1.98
CA VAL A 259 -16.15 5.38 3.28
C VAL A 259 -15.44 4.55 4.36
N GLY A 260 -15.69 3.24 4.40
CA GLY A 260 -15.02 2.36 5.35
C GLY A 260 -13.50 2.36 5.23
N ALA A 261 -12.97 2.43 4.01
CA ALA A 261 -11.54 2.40 3.74
C ALA A 261 -10.86 3.76 3.89
N TYR A 262 -11.48 4.83 3.41
CA TYR A 262 -10.85 6.13 3.19
C TYR A 262 -11.67 7.30 3.75
N GLY A 263 -12.77 7.05 4.46
CA GLY A 263 -13.65 8.10 4.98
C GLY A 263 -12.96 9.07 5.92
N ALA A 264 -11.98 8.59 6.70
CA ALA A 264 -11.16 9.42 7.58
C ALA A 264 -10.11 10.28 6.83
N GLU A 265 -9.95 10.11 5.51
CA GLU A 265 -9.03 10.88 4.68
C GLU A 265 -9.78 11.98 3.93
N SER A 266 -9.26 13.22 3.95
CA SER A 266 -9.86 14.34 3.21
C SER A 266 -9.89 14.09 1.69
N VAL A 267 -8.92 13.32 1.20
CA VAL A 267 -8.75 12.98 -0.22
C VAL A 267 -9.96 12.24 -0.79
N LEU A 268 -10.62 11.36 -0.03
CA LEU A 268 -11.83 10.68 -0.53
C LEU A 268 -12.89 11.71 -0.94
N TRP A 269 -13.09 12.72 -0.10
CA TRP A 269 -14.15 13.71 -0.27
C TRP A 269 -13.83 14.74 -1.35
N SER A 270 -12.55 14.95 -1.70
CA SER A 270 -12.15 15.79 -2.83
C SER A 270 -12.30 15.09 -4.17
N VAL A 271 -12.15 13.76 -4.23
CA VAL A 271 -12.13 13.01 -5.49
C VAL A 271 -13.39 12.15 -5.76
N LEU A 272 -14.29 12.01 -4.78
CA LEU A 272 -15.56 11.29 -4.98
C LEU A 272 -16.45 12.02 -6.00
N PRO A 273 -16.92 11.36 -7.08
CA PRO A 273 -17.79 11.99 -8.07
C PRO A 273 -19.07 12.54 -7.44
N GLY A 274 -19.54 13.70 -7.90
CA GLY A 274 -20.70 14.39 -7.30
C GLY A 274 -21.99 13.56 -7.31
N THR A 275 -22.26 12.83 -8.39
CA THR A 275 -23.38 11.89 -8.48
C THR A 275 -23.23 10.69 -7.54
N GLY A 276 -22.00 10.18 -7.39
CA GLY A 276 -21.65 9.16 -6.39
C GLY A 276 -21.86 9.65 -4.95
N ARG A 277 -21.54 10.91 -4.67
CA ARG A 277 -21.81 11.55 -3.37
C ARG A 277 -23.31 11.63 -3.07
N SER A 278 -24.12 12.11 -4.01
CA SER A 278 -25.57 12.16 -3.83
C SER A 278 -26.18 10.78 -3.59
N ARG A 279 -25.65 9.74 -4.26
CA ARG A 279 -26.04 8.35 -4.02
C ARG A 279 -25.63 7.86 -2.65
N LEU A 280 -24.42 8.18 -2.19
CA LEU A 280 -23.95 7.85 -0.85
C LEU A 280 -24.84 8.47 0.23
N ASP A 281 -25.21 9.75 0.08
CA ASP A 281 -26.09 10.44 1.03
C ASP A 281 -27.43 9.72 1.15
N ALA A 282 -28.07 9.43 0.01
CA ALA A 282 -29.34 8.70 -0.06
C ALA A 282 -29.22 7.25 0.45
N LEU A 283 -28.11 6.58 0.16
CA LEU A 283 -27.82 5.23 0.62
C LEU A 283 -27.74 5.19 2.14
N LEU A 284 -26.97 6.07 2.76
CA LEU A 284 -26.83 6.10 4.21
C LEU A 284 -28.15 6.46 4.93
N GLU A 285 -29.14 7.08 4.27
CA GLU A 285 -30.46 7.33 4.87
C GLU A 285 -31.36 6.09 4.92
N ARG A 286 -31.11 5.10 4.06
CA ARG A 286 -32.02 3.97 3.83
C ARG A 286 -31.38 2.61 4.09
N CYS A 287 -30.05 2.57 4.11
CA CYS A 287 -29.28 1.35 4.29
C CYS A 287 -29.46 0.83 5.71
N ASP A 288 -29.66 -0.48 5.82
CA ASP A 288 -29.70 -1.14 7.11
C ASP A 288 -28.28 -1.26 7.70
N VAL A 289 -28.23 -1.35 9.02
CA VAL A 289 -26.98 -1.43 9.78
C VAL A 289 -26.17 -2.69 9.46
N GLU A 290 -26.82 -3.81 9.14
CA GLU A 290 -26.13 -5.07 8.84
C GLU A 290 -25.30 -4.92 7.57
N THR A 291 -25.88 -4.32 6.52
CA THR A 291 -25.17 -3.99 5.29
C THR A 291 -23.97 -3.08 5.55
N LEU A 292 -24.09 -2.06 6.42
CA LEU A 292 -22.97 -1.19 6.77
C LEU A 292 -21.83 -1.95 7.48
N ILE A 293 -22.18 -2.90 8.36
CA ILE A 293 -21.18 -3.72 9.07
C ILE A 293 -20.49 -4.67 8.09
N ASP A 294 -21.26 -5.37 7.25
CA ASP A 294 -20.77 -6.35 6.28
C ASP A 294 -19.85 -5.71 5.23
N GLU A 295 -20.20 -4.51 4.78
CA GLU A 295 -19.43 -3.70 3.83
C GLU A 295 -18.41 -2.79 4.50
N ARG A 296 -18.06 -3.07 5.77
CA ARG A 296 -16.88 -2.53 6.45
C ARG A 296 -16.90 -1.00 6.62
N PHE A 297 -18.09 -0.39 6.71
CA PHE A 297 -18.29 1.06 6.86
C PHE A 297 -17.51 1.67 8.03
N PHE A 298 -17.39 0.92 9.13
CA PHE A 298 -16.81 1.43 10.38
C PHE A 298 -15.29 1.35 10.46
N VAL A 299 -14.61 0.80 9.45
CA VAL A 299 -13.20 0.40 9.56
C VAL A 299 -12.26 1.58 9.86
N SER A 300 -12.37 2.67 9.09
CA SER A 300 -11.47 3.83 9.21
C SER A 300 -11.83 4.78 10.34
N GLY A 301 -13.02 4.65 10.95
CA GLY A 301 -13.54 5.59 11.95
C GLY A 301 -14.48 6.63 11.36
N PRO A 302 -14.74 7.74 12.08
CA PRO A 302 -15.63 8.79 11.63
C PRO A 302 -15.14 9.43 10.32
N PRO A 303 -16.03 9.63 9.33
CA PRO A 303 -15.75 10.40 8.13
C PRO A 303 -15.16 11.79 8.42
N ARG A 304 -14.29 12.29 7.54
CA ARG A 304 -13.80 13.67 7.57
C ARG A 304 -14.83 14.70 7.13
N ASP A 305 -15.81 14.29 6.33
CA ASP A 305 -16.95 15.13 6.01
C ASP A 305 -17.85 15.30 7.24
N GLU A 306 -18.09 16.56 7.65
CA GLU A 306 -18.77 16.88 8.92
C GLU A 306 -20.20 16.32 9.00
N ASN A 307 -20.95 16.39 7.89
CA ASN A 307 -22.32 15.89 7.86
C ASN A 307 -22.35 14.36 7.99
N LEU A 308 -21.47 13.67 7.28
CA LEU A 308 -21.36 12.21 7.39
C LEU A 308 -20.74 11.78 8.72
N ALA A 309 -19.90 12.60 9.35
CA ALA A 309 -19.37 12.35 10.69
C ALA A 309 -20.49 12.35 11.74
N ALA A 310 -21.40 13.34 11.68
CA ALA A 310 -22.57 13.39 12.57
C ALA A 310 -23.48 12.16 12.37
N LYS A 311 -23.72 11.79 11.11
CA LYS A 311 -24.50 10.59 10.76
C LYS A 311 -23.84 9.30 11.22
N TYR A 312 -22.52 9.20 11.07
CA TYR A 312 -21.74 8.08 11.60
C TYR A 312 -21.93 7.93 13.10
N GLN A 313 -21.83 9.02 13.87
CA GLN A 313 -21.99 8.99 15.32
C GLN A 313 -23.41 8.59 15.73
N GLN A 314 -24.42 9.08 15.02
CA GLN A 314 -25.81 8.65 15.21
C GLN A 314 -25.96 7.13 14.97
N ILE A 315 -25.43 6.61 13.87
CA ILE A 315 -25.50 5.17 13.59
C ILE A 315 -24.80 4.36 14.68
N VAL A 316 -23.63 4.81 15.15
CA VAL A 316 -22.87 4.12 16.21
C VAL A 316 -23.63 4.06 17.54
N SER A 317 -24.37 5.11 17.90
CA SER A 317 -25.15 5.14 19.15
C SER A 317 -26.40 4.25 19.10
N GLU A 318 -26.90 3.94 17.90
CA GLU A 318 -28.08 3.10 17.67
C GLU A 318 -27.73 1.60 17.50
N LEU A 319 -26.44 1.24 17.43
CA LEU A 319 -26.01 -0.15 17.22
C LEU A 319 -26.42 -1.07 18.38
N SER A 320 -26.98 -2.22 18.01
CA SER A 320 -27.35 -3.30 18.93
C SER A 320 -26.13 -3.94 19.62
N VAL A 321 -26.41 -4.81 20.61
CA VAL A 321 -25.35 -5.49 21.36
C VAL A 321 -24.40 -6.28 20.45
N GLU A 322 -24.95 -7.10 19.59
CA GLU A 322 -24.15 -7.90 18.66
C GLU A 322 -23.41 -7.03 17.63
N GLN A 323 -24.07 -5.97 17.16
CA GLN A 323 -23.56 -5.09 16.10
C GLN A 323 -22.31 -4.31 16.50
N VAL A 324 -22.28 -3.71 17.70
CA VAL A 324 -21.07 -3.00 18.19
C VAL A 324 -19.90 -3.96 18.30
N GLY A 325 -20.11 -5.19 18.79
CA GLY A 325 -19.05 -6.19 18.89
C GLY A 325 -18.42 -6.51 17.54
N ARG A 326 -19.25 -6.66 16.49
CA ARG A 326 -18.79 -6.87 15.11
C ARG A 326 -18.08 -5.64 14.56
N ALA A 327 -18.62 -4.44 14.76
CA ALA A 327 -18.04 -3.18 14.30
C ALA A 327 -16.67 -2.89 14.93
N VAL A 328 -16.53 -3.00 16.25
CA VAL A 328 -15.27 -2.73 16.97
C VAL A 328 -14.14 -3.66 16.51
N ARG A 329 -14.43 -4.95 16.30
CA ARG A 329 -13.43 -5.96 15.88
C ARG A 329 -12.86 -5.70 14.49
N GLN A 330 -13.63 -5.07 13.60
CA GLN A 330 -13.15 -4.70 12.26
C GLN A 330 -12.50 -3.32 12.20
N SER A 331 -12.80 -2.44 13.16
CA SER A 331 -12.31 -1.05 13.17
C SER A 331 -10.85 -0.91 13.60
N VAL A 332 -10.17 0.00 12.93
CA VAL A 332 -8.84 0.50 13.29
C VAL A 332 -8.98 1.63 14.32
N GLN A 333 -9.89 2.58 14.07
CA GLN A 333 -10.24 3.62 15.04
C GLN A 333 -11.42 3.16 15.90
N ARG A 334 -11.20 2.94 17.20
CA ARG A 334 -12.19 2.32 18.10
C ARG A 334 -12.82 3.27 19.12
N ARG A 335 -12.29 4.49 19.27
CA ARG A 335 -12.82 5.53 20.17
C ARG A 335 -14.33 5.74 20.06
N PRO A 336 -14.95 5.79 18.85
CA PRO A 336 -16.39 6.05 18.72
C PRO A 336 -17.29 5.03 19.44
N PHE A 337 -16.78 3.83 19.74
CA PHE A 337 -17.57 2.76 20.36
C PHE A 337 -17.48 2.73 21.87
N ILE A 338 -16.56 3.50 22.48
CA ILE A 338 -16.22 3.35 23.91
C ILE A 338 -17.46 3.58 24.79
N ASP A 339 -18.24 4.63 24.55
CA ASP A 339 -19.46 4.91 25.31
C ASP A 339 -20.45 3.74 25.31
N SER A 340 -20.74 3.22 24.13
CA SER A 340 -21.62 2.07 23.95
C SER A 340 -21.06 0.81 24.63
N LEU A 341 -19.74 0.63 24.62
CA LEU A 341 -19.07 -0.50 25.29
C LEU A 341 -19.13 -0.39 26.82
N LEU A 342 -18.93 0.80 27.39
CA LEU A 342 -19.00 1.04 28.83
C LEU A 342 -20.41 0.77 29.38
N ALA A 343 -21.45 1.23 28.68
CA ALA A 343 -22.84 0.95 29.05
C ALA A 343 -23.15 -0.56 29.06
N ARG A 344 -22.42 -1.36 28.28
CA ARG A 344 -22.58 -2.83 28.25
C ARG A 344 -21.84 -3.52 29.37
N VAL A 345 -20.67 -3.03 29.75
CA VAL A 345 -19.99 -3.52 30.96
C VAL A 345 -20.95 -3.35 32.15
N GLU A 346 -21.56 -2.17 32.30
CA GLU A 346 -22.53 -1.89 33.37
C GLU A 346 -23.74 -2.84 33.32
N SER A 347 -24.33 -3.04 32.14
CA SER A 347 -25.54 -3.87 31.97
C SER A 347 -25.29 -5.37 31.76
N SER A 348 -24.06 -5.85 31.98
CA SER A 348 -23.69 -7.25 31.75
C SER A 348 -24.56 -8.23 32.55
N ALA A 349 -25.23 -9.16 31.85
CA ALA A 349 -26.28 -10.01 32.43
C ALA A 349 -25.80 -11.41 32.86
N SER A 350 -24.59 -11.81 32.45
CA SER A 350 -23.98 -13.09 32.81
C SER A 350 -22.46 -12.97 32.86
N PHE A 351 -21.78 -13.87 33.58
CA PHE A 351 -20.31 -13.91 33.61
C PHE A 351 -19.67 -13.98 32.21
N ARG A 352 -20.24 -14.79 31.30
CA ARG A 352 -19.75 -14.89 29.92
C ARG A 352 -19.92 -13.58 29.15
N ASN A 353 -21.06 -12.92 29.32
CA ASN A 353 -21.33 -11.64 28.67
C ASN A 353 -20.45 -10.52 29.23
N ALA A 354 -20.22 -10.49 30.54
CA ALA A 354 -19.30 -9.56 31.18
C ALA A 354 -17.87 -9.70 30.65
N GLU A 355 -17.38 -10.94 30.55
CA GLU A 355 -16.06 -11.21 29.98
C GLU A 355 -15.98 -10.74 28.52
N GLU A 356 -16.98 -11.06 27.70
CA GLU A 356 -17.02 -10.62 26.30
C GLU A 356 -17.03 -9.09 26.16
N ASN A 357 -17.81 -8.38 26.98
CA ASN A 357 -17.86 -6.91 26.97
C ASN A 357 -16.51 -6.31 27.38
N LEU A 358 -15.85 -6.87 28.41
CA LEU A 358 -14.51 -6.44 28.81
C LEU A 358 -13.46 -6.72 27.73
N ARG A 359 -13.55 -7.85 27.02
CA ARG A 359 -12.70 -8.15 25.86
C ARG A 359 -12.89 -7.14 24.72
N LEU A 360 -14.08 -6.57 24.56
CA LEU A 360 -14.28 -5.48 23.60
C LEU A 360 -13.65 -4.16 24.06
N ILE A 361 -13.70 -3.85 25.36
CA ILE A 361 -12.95 -2.70 25.94
C ILE A 361 -11.44 -2.90 25.80
N GLU A 362 -10.93 -4.13 25.94
CA GLU A 362 -9.52 -4.48 25.75
C GLU A 362 -9.02 -4.10 24.34
N LEU A 363 -9.86 -4.26 23.32
CA LEU A 363 -9.54 -3.80 21.95
C LEU A 363 -9.38 -2.27 21.87
N CYS A 364 -10.03 -1.52 22.75
CA CYS A 364 -10.00 -0.05 22.80
C CYS A 364 -8.94 0.49 23.77
N SER A 365 -8.17 -0.36 24.43
CA SER A 365 -7.26 0.01 25.54
C SER A 365 -6.31 1.17 25.21
N ALA A 366 -5.71 1.18 24.02
CA ALA A 366 -4.82 2.27 23.57
C ALA A 366 -5.53 3.62 23.29
N SER A 367 -6.87 3.65 23.32
CA SER A 367 -7.70 4.83 23.07
C SER A 367 -8.51 5.26 24.29
N LEU A 368 -8.29 4.64 25.46
CA LEU A 368 -8.97 5.02 26.69
C LEU A 368 -8.36 6.30 27.26
N GLU A 369 -9.22 7.28 27.50
CA GLU A 369 -8.90 8.52 28.20
C GLU A 369 -9.26 8.42 29.69
N LEU A 370 -8.88 9.43 30.50
CA LEU A 370 -9.15 9.44 31.93
C LEU A 370 -10.65 9.25 32.24
N GLU A 371 -11.51 9.98 31.54
CA GLU A 371 -12.97 9.87 31.71
C GLU A 371 -13.49 8.48 31.38
N ASP A 372 -12.91 7.81 30.38
CA ASP A 372 -13.30 6.44 30.02
C ASP A 372 -12.92 5.44 31.12
N VAL A 373 -11.78 5.63 31.78
CA VAL A 373 -11.33 4.77 32.90
C VAL A 373 -12.20 4.99 34.13
N VAL A 374 -12.56 6.25 34.43
CA VAL A 374 -13.53 6.57 35.50
C VAL A 374 -14.85 5.86 35.24
N ARG A 375 -15.39 6.00 34.02
CA ARG A 375 -16.67 5.38 33.65
C ARG A 375 -16.60 3.86 33.59
N LEU A 376 -15.45 3.28 33.22
CA LEU A 376 -15.24 1.82 33.29
C LEU A 376 -15.29 1.34 34.74
N ARG A 377 -14.61 2.04 35.66
CA ARG A 377 -14.67 1.73 37.09
C ARG A 377 -16.10 1.80 37.60
N GLU A 378 -16.82 2.88 37.28
CA GLU A 378 -18.21 3.07 37.69
C GLU A 378 -19.14 2.00 37.11
N ALA A 379 -18.98 1.64 35.83
CA ALA A 379 -19.73 0.58 35.18
C ALA A 379 -19.52 -0.78 35.86
N ILE A 380 -18.28 -1.12 36.24
CA ILE A 380 -17.98 -2.36 36.98
C ILE A 380 -18.61 -2.33 38.37
N GLN A 381 -18.57 -1.18 39.06
CA GLN A 381 -19.12 -1.00 40.41
C GLN A 381 -20.65 -1.03 40.44
N ALA A 382 -21.30 -0.51 39.40
CA ALA A 382 -22.75 -0.46 39.26
C ALA A 382 -23.35 -1.74 38.67
N ASN A 383 -22.54 -2.66 38.16
CA ASN A 383 -23.03 -3.88 37.52
C ASN A 383 -23.85 -4.75 38.48
N ALA A 384 -25.08 -5.09 38.07
CA ALA A 384 -26.00 -5.86 38.89
C ALA A 384 -25.48 -7.28 39.18
N ARG A 385 -25.64 -7.73 40.43
CA ARG A 385 -25.28 -9.08 40.89
C ARG A 385 -23.79 -9.44 40.69
N ASP A 386 -22.92 -8.44 40.66
CA ASP A 386 -21.47 -8.62 40.53
C ASP A 386 -21.05 -9.50 39.32
N GLN A 387 -21.82 -9.52 38.23
CA GLN A 387 -21.52 -10.36 37.07
C GLN A 387 -20.17 -10.03 36.45
N VAL A 388 -19.75 -8.77 36.48
CA VAL A 388 -18.44 -8.36 35.99
C VAL A 388 -17.33 -8.73 36.97
N ARG A 389 -17.52 -8.48 38.27
CA ARG A 389 -16.53 -8.81 39.31
C ARG A 389 -16.30 -10.32 39.45
N LEU A 390 -17.35 -11.12 39.30
CA LEU A 390 -17.28 -12.57 39.50
C LEU A 390 -17.06 -13.36 38.20
N ALA A 391 -16.80 -12.69 37.08
CA ALA A 391 -16.41 -13.36 35.85
C ALA A 391 -14.93 -13.79 35.93
N GLY A 392 -14.67 -15.08 35.65
CA GLY A 392 -13.35 -15.68 35.86
C GLY A 392 -12.20 -15.03 35.08
N GLY A 393 -12.47 -14.43 33.92
CA GLY A 393 -11.45 -13.74 33.11
C GLY A 393 -11.18 -12.28 33.49
N THR A 394 -11.96 -11.67 34.39
CA THR A 394 -11.95 -10.22 34.60
C THR A 394 -10.59 -9.69 35.05
N GLU A 395 -9.92 -10.35 35.99
CA GLU A 395 -8.61 -9.91 36.49
C GLU A 395 -7.56 -9.82 35.37
N ALA A 396 -7.46 -10.88 34.55
CA ALA A 396 -6.52 -10.93 33.44
C ALA A 396 -6.83 -9.87 32.38
N ILE A 397 -8.11 -9.61 32.11
CA ILE A 397 -8.52 -8.59 31.12
C ILE A 397 -8.22 -7.19 31.61
N LEU A 398 -8.54 -6.86 32.86
CA LEU A 398 -8.22 -5.54 33.44
C LEU A 398 -6.72 -5.30 33.47
N SER A 399 -5.93 -6.32 33.81
CA SER A 399 -4.47 -6.27 33.78
C SER A 399 -3.93 -6.00 32.37
N SER A 400 -4.52 -6.64 31.36
CA SER A 400 -4.19 -6.42 29.94
C SER A 400 -4.54 -5.00 29.49
N ILE A 401 -5.74 -4.51 29.83
CA ILE A 401 -6.17 -3.14 29.53
C ILE A 401 -5.19 -2.13 30.14
N TYR A 402 -4.85 -2.28 31.42
CA TYR A 402 -3.91 -1.41 32.11
C TYR A 402 -2.52 -1.42 31.47
N SER A 403 -2.04 -2.59 31.04
CA SER A 403 -0.70 -2.76 30.48
C SER A 403 -0.55 -2.21 29.05
N ALA A 404 -1.65 -1.96 28.34
CA ALA A 404 -1.61 -1.57 26.93
C ALA A 404 -1.03 -0.16 26.68
N ALA A 405 -1.06 0.74 27.67
CA ALA A 405 -0.46 2.07 27.58
C ALA A 405 0.02 2.55 28.96
N PRO A 406 1.17 3.25 29.07
CA PRO A 406 1.60 3.84 30.33
C PRO A 406 0.56 4.85 30.83
N PRO A 407 -0.04 4.65 32.01
CA PRO A 407 -1.06 5.55 32.50
C PRO A 407 -0.45 6.89 32.91
N SER A 408 -1.18 7.99 32.67
CA SER A 408 -0.86 9.25 33.36
C SER A 408 -1.01 9.07 34.88
N ALA A 409 -0.42 9.97 35.67
CA ALA A 409 -0.55 9.90 37.12
C ALA A 409 -2.03 9.88 37.58
N GLU A 410 -2.89 10.62 36.89
CA GLU A 410 -4.34 10.69 37.15
C GLU A 410 -5.04 9.38 36.79
N VAL A 411 -4.73 8.80 35.61
CA VAL A 411 -5.28 7.50 35.18
C VAL A 411 -4.85 6.38 36.13
N ALA A 412 -3.61 6.42 36.63
CA ALA A 412 -3.11 5.45 37.60
C ALA A 412 -3.89 5.50 38.93
N VAL A 413 -4.36 6.68 39.36
CA VAL A 413 -5.19 6.81 40.58
C VAL A 413 -6.53 6.09 40.41
N GLU A 414 -7.19 6.25 39.26
CA GLU A 414 -8.48 5.59 39.00
C GLU A 414 -8.34 4.06 38.92
N TRP A 415 -7.27 3.56 38.32
CA TRP A 415 -6.97 2.12 38.31
C TRP A 415 -6.71 1.58 39.72
N ARG A 416 -5.97 2.31 40.57
CA ARG A 416 -5.77 1.92 41.98
C ARG A 416 -7.08 1.92 42.74
N ALA A 417 -7.93 2.91 42.52
CA ALA A 417 -9.25 2.98 43.15
C ALA A 417 -10.13 1.79 42.76
N LEU A 418 -10.08 1.35 41.50
CA LEU A 418 -10.77 0.14 41.05
C LEU A 418 -10.19 -1.12 41.72
N ALA A 419 -8.87 -1.31 41.72
CA ALA A 419 -8.22 -2.45 42.35
C ALA A 419 -8.54 -2.55 43.85
N ASP A 420 -8.42 -1.43 44.58
CA ASP A 420 -8.74 -1.35 46.00
C ASP A 420 -10.23 -1.63 46.28
N TRP A 421 -11.12 -1.21 45.40
CA TRP A 421 -12.54 -1.55 45.51
C TRP A 421 -12.81 -3.04 45.28
N LEU A 422 -12.24 -3.62 44.21
CA LEU A 422 -12.38 -5.05 43.89
C LEU A 422 -11.88 -5.93 45.03
N ARG A 423 -10.67 -5.65 45.54
CA ARG A 423 -10.07 -6.38 46.66
C ARG A 423 -10.90 -6.27 47.94
N ARG A 424 -11.37 -5.06 48.29
CA ARG A 424 -12.25 -4.86 49.45
C ARG A 424 -13.55 -5.66 49.31
N ARG A 425 -14.18 -5.65 48.13
CA ARG A 425 -15.41 -6.42 47.87
C ARG A 425 -15.20 -7.93 47.99
N GLY A 426 -14.08 -8.44 47.50
CA GLY A 426 -13.70 -9.85 47.67
C GLY A 426 -13.58 -10.24 49.16
N ILE A 427 -12.88 -9.42 49.95
CA ILE A 427 -12.74 -9.62 51.41
C ILE A 427 -14.10 -9.56 52.12
N GLU A 428 -14.92 -8.54 51.84
CA GLU A 428 -16.25 -8.37 52.45
C GLU A 428 -17.19 -9.55 52.14
N SER A 429 -17.05 -10.16 50.96
CA SER A 429 -17.90 -11.27 50.51
C SER A 429 -17.36 -12.65 50.92
N GLY A 430 -16.14 -12.72 51.46
CA GLY A 430 -15.46 -13.98 51.74
C GLY A 430 -15.00 -14.73 50.49
N ASP A 431 -14.84 -14.03 49.37
CA ASP A 431 -14.49 -14.60 48.06
C ASP A 431 -12.95 -14.67 47.91
N GLU A 432 -12.31 -15.70 48.47
CA GLU A 432 -10.84 -15.87 48.38
C GLU A 432 -10.31 -15.94 46.94
N TYR A 433 -11.16 -16.35 45.98
CA TYR A 433 -10.80 -16.44 44.56
C TYR A 433 -10.88 -15.09 43.82
N TYR A 434 -11.64 -14.10 44.31
CA TYR A 434 -11.90 -12.83 43.62
C TYR A 434 -11.28 -11.65 44.39
N LEU A 435 -10.03 -11.81 44.82
CA LEU A 435 -9.25 -10.78 45.53
C LEU A 435 -8.47 -9.84 44.59
N TYR A 436 -8.31 -10.21 43.32
CA TYR A 436 -7.62 -9.41 42.30
C TYR A 436 -6.17 -9.05 42.69
N GLU A 437 -5.44 -10.01 43.25
CA GLU A 437 -4.08 -9.80 43.76
C GLU A 437 -3.10 -9.40 42.64
N ALA A 438 -3.09 -10.14 41.53
CA ALA A 438 -2.18 -9.87 40.42
C ALA A 438 -2.46 -8.49 39.79
N PHE A 439 -3.74 -8.14 39.66
CA PHE A 439 -4.12 -6.81 39.18
C PHE A 439 -3.75 -5.69 40.17
N THR A 440 -3.91 -5.94 41.47
CA THR A 440 -3.54 -4.97 42.53
C THR A 440 -2.04 -4.71 42.53
N ASP A 441 -1.22 -5.75 42.48
CA ASP A 441 0.24 -5.65 42.49
C ASP A 441 0.75 -4.90 41.24
N LEU A 442 0.17 -5.22 40.07
CA LEU A 442 0.48 -4.56 38.79
C LEU A 442 0.24 -3.05 38.83
N VAL A 443 -0.90 -2.60 39.37
CA VAL A 443 -1.28 -1.18 39.40
C VAL A 443 -0.53 -0.40 40.50
N ARG A 444 -0.01 -1.09 41.51
CA ARG A 444 0.84 -0.52 42.56
C ARG A 444 2.33 -0.46 42.18
N GLY A 445 2.72 -1.20 41.14
CA GLY A 445 4.13 -1.32 40.74
C GLY A 445 4.92 -2.24 41.67
N GLU A 446 4.25 -3.21 42.28
CA GLU A 446 4.82 -4.19 43.22
C GLU A 446 5.16 -5.54 42.53
N GLY A 447 5.14 -5.58 41.19
CA GLY A 447 5.36 -6.78 40.36
C GLY A 447 6.66 -6.81 39.57
#